data_AF-A0A918C8S5-F1
#
_entry.id   AF-A0A918C8S5-F1
#
_cell.length_a   1.000
_cell.length_b   1.000
_cell.length_c   1.000
_cell.angle_alpha   90.00
_cell.angle_beta   90.00
_cell.angle_gamma   90.00
#
_symmetry.space_group_name_H-M   'P 1'
#
loop_
_entity.id
_entity.type
_entity.pdbx_description
1 polymer ?
#
loop_
_entity_poly.entity_id
_entity_poly.type
_entity_poly.pdbx_seq_one_letter_code
_entity_poly.pdbx_strand_id
1 'polypeptide(L)'
;MRLTDEQWVLLAPFLTPPEKTTKRGRPRRDDRTLLEGILWVLRTGAQWEKLPRSDYPPKSTCFARFQEWNDRNVFPAVLGQLYELLEDRGLLDLREAFIDGTFSAAKKGARMSAPPRRARAPRS
;
A
#
# COMPACT_ATOMS: atom_id res chain seq x y z
N MET A 1 6.39 11.30 0.63
CA MET A 1 7.60 10.48 0.78
C MET A 1 8.30 10.49 -0.56
N ARG A 2 9.62 10.59 -0.64
CA ARG A 2 10.34 10.46 -1.91
C ARG A 2 10.97 9.09 -2.00
N LEU A 3 10.88 8.46 -3.16
CA LEU A 3 11.53 7.18 -3.44
C LEU A 3 12.95 7.45 -3.94
N THR A 4 13.90 6.62 -3.54
CA THR A 4 15.21 6.61 -4.21
C THR A 4 15.08 5.99 -5.61
N ASP A 5 16.05 6.23 -6.47
CA ASP A 5 16.05 5.64 -7.81
C ASP A 5 16.12 4.11 -7.76
N GLU A 6 16.88 3.56 -6.82
CA GLU A 6 16.98 2.11 -6.57
C GLU A 6 15.62 1.53 -6.17
N GLN A 7 14.92 2.16 -5.23
CA GLN A 7 13.57 1.75 -4.84
C GLN A 7 12.60 1.83 -6.03
N TRP A 8 12.71 2.89 -6.83
CA TRP A 8 11.87 3.04 -8.01
C TRP A 8 12.13 1.94 -9.04
N VAL A 9 13.38 1.59 -9.31
CA VAL A 9 13.74 0.50 -10.24
C VAL A 9 13.11 -0.83 -9.81
N LEU A 10 13.08 -1.12 -8.51
CA LEU A 10 12.44 -2.33 -7.98
C LEU A 10 10.91 -2.32 -8.16
N LEU A 11 10.28 -1.14 -8.03
CA LEU A 11 8.82 -1.01 -8.01
C LEU A 11 8.21 -0.79 -9.40
N ALA A 12 8.93 -0.10 -10.29
CA ALA A 12 8.44 0.33 -11.59
C ALA A 12 7.84 -0.79 -12.47
N PRO A 13 8.40 -2.03 -12.49
CA PRO A 13 7.86 -3.13 -13.29
C PRO A 13 6.42 -3.53 -12.92
N PHE A 14 6.02 -3.35 -11.67
CA PHE A 14 4.67 -3.68 -11.19
C PHE A 14 3.65 -2.56 -11.49
N LEU A 15 4.13 -1.32 -11.54
CA LEU A 15 3.28 -0.13 -11.56
C LEU A 15 3.02 0.38 -12.98
N THR A 16 4.06 0.31 -13.82
CA THR A 16 4.06 0.86 -15.17
C THR A 16 3.62 -0.21 -16.17
N PRO A 17 2.49 -0.03 -16.88
CA PRO A 17 2.10 -0.99 -17.90
C PRO A 17 3.13 -1.04 -19.04
N PRO A 18 3.39 -2.23 -19.63
CA PRO A 18 4.49 -2.45 -20.59
C PRO A 18 4.33 -1.69 -21.92
N GLU A 19 3.12 -1.24 -22.27
CA GLU A 19 2.88 -0.42 -23.47
C GLU A 19 2.01 0.79 -23.16
N LYS A 20 2.43 1.97 -23.66
CA LYS A 20 1.62 3.19 -23.69
C LYS A 20 0.55 3.03 -24.78
N THR A 21 -0.49 2.24 -24.49
CA THR A 21 -1.51 1.80 -25.47
C THR A 21 -2.40 2.90 -26.05
N THR A 22 -2.29 4.16 -25.61
CA THR A 22 -3.15 5.22 -26.11
C THR A 22 -2.36 6.45 -26.55
N LYS A 23 -2.17 6.61 -27.87
CA LYS A 23 -1.70 7.87 -28.50
C LYS A 23 -2.75 8.98 -28.46
N ARG A 24 -3.93 8.75 -27.87
CA ARG A 24 -5.07 9.67 -27.86
C ARG A 24 -5.48 9.99 -26.42
N GLY A 25 -5.54 11.29 -26.08
CA GLY A 25 -5.92 11.78 -24.75
C GLY A 25 -4.80 12.53 -24.02
N ARG A 26 -5.11 13.08 -22.84
CA ARG A 26 -4.11 13.76 -22.00
C ARG A 26 -3.03 12.75 -21.58
N PRO A 27 -1.73 13.07 -21.72
CA PRO A 27 -0.66 12.19 -21.28
C PRO A 27 -0.85 11.76 -19.82
N ARG A 28 -0.56 10.49 -19.55
CA ARG A 28 -0.54 9.98 -18.17
C ARG A 28 0.48 10.77 -17.36
N ARG A 29 0.12 11.07 -16.10
CA ARG A 29 1.07 11.61 -15.12
C ARG A 29 2.13 10.56 -14.81
N ASP A 30 3.29 11.04 -14.37
CA ASP A 30 4.40 10.19 -13.96
C ASP A 30 4.00 9.27 -12.79
N ASP A 31 4.16 7.96 -12.96
CA ASP A 31 3.72 6.96 -11.98
C ASP A 31 4.54 7.02 -10.69
N ARG A 32 5.80 7.47 -10.73
CA ARG A 32 6.62 7.64 -9.52
C ARG A 32 6.06 8.72 -8.62
N THR A 33 5.78 9.90 -9.16
CA THR A 33 5.19 11.00 -8.37
C THR A 33 3.80 10.66 -7.83
N LEU A 34 3.01 9.86 -8.56
CA LEU A 34 1.73 9.35 -8.07
C LEU A 34 1.93 8.40 -6.89
N LEU A 35 2.85 7.44 -7.01
CA LEU A 35 3.17 6.50 -5.93
C LEU A 35 3.69 7.24 -4.69
N GLU A 36 4.57 8.22 -4.85
CA GLU A 36 5.09 9.03 -3.74
C GLU A 36 4.00 9.76 -2.94
N GLY A 37 2.96 10.25 -3.64
CA GLY A 37 1.78 10.85 -3.03
C GLY A 37 0.90 9.81 -2.31
N ILE A 38 0.68 8.65 -2.93
CA ILE A 38 -0.03 7.52 -2.32
C ILE A 38 0.68 7.06 -1.05
N LEU A 39 2.00 6.86 -1.10
CA LEU A 39 2.82 6.45 0.05
C LEU A 39 2.81 7.50 1.16
N TRP A 40 2.72 8.79 0.83
CA TRP A 40 2.54 9.83 1.85
C TRP A 40 1.22 9.64 2.62
N VAL A 41 0.11 9.37 1.91
CA VAL A 41 -1.20 9.10 2.54
C VAL A 41 -1.14 7.84 3.39
N LEU A 42 -0.62 6.73 2.84
CA LEU A 42 -0.54 5.44 3.55
C LEU A 42 0.34 5.53 4.79
N ARG A 43 1.45 6.27 4.74
CA ARG A 43 2.37 6.41 5.88
C ARG A 43 1.84 7.33 6.97
N THR A 44 1.12 8.38 6.61
CA THR A 44 0.60 9.35 7.59
C THR A 44 -0.78 8.98 8.13
N GLY A 45 -1.52 8.14 7.42
CA GLY A 45 -2.94 7.87 7.70
C GLY A 45 -3.84 9.09 7.48
N ALA A 46 -3.32 10.18 6.89
CA ALA A 46 -4.08 11.39 6.65
C ALA A 46 -5.17 11.17 5.59
N GLN A 47 -6.23 11.98 5.63
CA GLN A 47 -7.24 11.97 4.57
C GLN A 47 -6.62 12.43 3.24
N TRP A 48 -7.11 11.90 2.11
CA TRP A 48 -6.70 12.34 0.76
C TRP A 48 -6.81 13.85 0.54
N GLU A 49 -7.75 14.52 1.21
CA GLU A 49 -7.91 15.98 1.21
C GLU A 49 -6.72 16.75 1.76
N LYS A 50 -5.95 16.12 2.64
CA LYS A 50 -4.78 16.69 3.30
C LYS A 50 -3.49 16.49 2.51
N LEU A 51 -3.55 15.81 1.36
CA LEU A 51 -2.38 15.64 0.49
C LEU A 51 -1.85 17.02 0.05
N PRO A 52 -0.59 17.39 0.38
CA PRO A 52 -0.01 18.67 0.03
C PRO A 52 0.03 18.88 -1.49
N ARG A 53 -0.69 19.89 -2.00
CA ARG A 53 -0.79 20.17 -3.44
C ARG A 53 0.48 20.75 -4.05
N SER A 54 1.37 21.32 -3.23
CA SER A 54 2.67 21.84 -3.68
C SER A 54 3.63 20.72 -4.07
N ASP A 55 3.53 19.57 -3.40
CA ASP A 55 4.57 18.53 -3.45
C ASP A 55 4.15 17.30 -4.26
N TYR A 56 2.84 17.08 -4.41
CA TYR A 56 2.27 15.87 -5.00
C TYR A 56 1.23 16.17 -6.10
N PRO A 57 0.97 15.20 -7.00
CA PRO A 57 -0.11 15.31 -7.98
C PRO A 57 -1.49 15.48 -7.30
N PRO A 58 -2.52 15.90 -8.07
CA PRO A 58 -3.86 16.08 -7.52
C PRO A 58 -4.36 14.83 -6.81
N LYS A 59 -4.93 15.01 -5.61
CA LYS A 59 -5.48 13.91 -4.77
C LYS A 59 -6.38 12.94 -5.54
N SER A 60 -7.20 13.45 -6.46
CA SER A 60 -8.13 12.66 -7.26
C SER A 60 -7.41 11.73 -8.22
N THR A 61 -6.31 12.19 -8.81
CA THR A 61 -5.46 11.38 -9.69
C THR A 61 -4.71 10.32 -8.89
N CYS A 62 -4.15 10.68 -7.73
CA CYS A 62 -3.49 9.72 -6.84
C CYS A 62 -4.47 8.64 -6.36
N PHE A 63 -5.68 9.03 -5.95
CA PHE A 63 -6.71 8.10 -5.51
C PHE A 63 -7.18 7.16 -6.63
N ALA A 64 -7.50 7.71 -7.81
CA ALA A 64 -7.88 6.90 -8.96
C ALA A 64 -6.78 5.89 -9.34
N ARG A 65 -5.51 6.32 -9.29
CA ARG A 65 -4.38 5.42 -9.56
C ARG A 65 -4.20 4.36 -8.48
N PHE A 66 -4.36 4.72 -7.21
CA PHE A 66 -4.35 3.76 -6.11
C PHE A 66 -5.40 2.68 -6.30
N GLN A 67 -6.64 3.05 -6.69
CA GLN A 67 -7.70 2.09 -6.98
C GLN A 67 -7.34 1.20 -8.18
N GLU A 68 -6.86 1.77 -9.29
CA GLU A 68 -6.41 1.00 -10.45
C GLU A 68 -5.35 -0.04 -10.09
N TRP A 69 -4.34 0.35 -9.30
CA TRP A 69 -3.28 -0.56 -8.86
C TRP A 69 -3.77 -1.60 -7.85
N ASN A 70 -4.72 -1.25 -6.99
CA ASN A 70 -5.35 -2.19 -6.08
C ASN A 70 -6.13 -3.26 -6.84
N ASP A 71 -6.95 -2.86 -7.81
CA ASP A 71 -7.75 -3.79 -8.63
C ASP A 71 -6.87 -4.71 -9.50
N ARG A 72 -5.67 -4.24 -9.87
CA ARG A 72 -4.65 -5.01 -10.58
C ARG A 72 -3.77 -5.87 -9.67
N ASN A 73 -4.03 -5.92 -8.36
CA ASN A 73 -3.21 -6.63 -7.37
C ASN A 73 -1.73 -6.22 -7.35
N VAL A 74 -1.42 -4.96 -7.65
CA VAL A 74 -0.05 -4.44 -7.66
C VAL A 74 0.58 -4.49 -6.26
N PHE A 75 -0.16 -4.09 -5.22
CA PHE A 75 0.39 -4.04 -3.86
C PHE A 75 0.75 -5.42 -3.29
N PRO A 76 -0.10 -6.46 -3.43
CA PRO A 76 0.30 -7.83 -3.08
C PRO A 76 1.54 -8.30 -3.84
N ALA A 77 1.65 -8.03 -5.15
CA ALA A 77 2.80 -8.44 -5.95
C ALA A 77 4.09 -7.76 -5.49
N VAL A 78 4.04 -6.43 -5.28
CA VAL A 78 5.16 -5.65 -4.74
C VAL A 78 5.59 -6.18 -3.37
N LEU A 79 4.62 -6.45 -2.49
CA LEU A 79 4.89 -6.94 -1.16
C LEU A 79 5.55 -8.33 -1.20
N GLY A 80 5.09 -9.22 -2.08
CA GLY A 80 5.72 -10.51 -2.37
C GLY A 80 7.20 -10.37 -2.76
N GLN A 81 7.49 -9.48 -3.71
CA GLN A 81 8.88 -9.23 -4.15
C GLN A 81 9.76 -8.69 -3.01
N LEU A 82 9.22 -7.81 -2.16
CA LEU A 82 9.94 -7.30 -1.01
C LEU A 82 10.17 -8.38 0.04
N TYR A 83 9.24 -9.31 0.22
CA TYR A 83 9.43 -10.45 1.11
C TYR A 83 10.60 -11.33 0.65
N GLU A 84 10.61 -11.75 -0.61
CA GLU A 84 11.70 -12.56 -1.18
C GLU A 84 13.05 -11.85 -0.99
N LEU A 85 13.11 -10.55 -1.29
CA LEU A 85 14.34 -9.76 -1.12
C LEU A 85 14.81 -9.66 0.34
N LEU A 86 13.90 -9.62 1.31
CA LEU A 86 14.26 -9.56 2.73
C LEU A 86 14.64 -10.93 3.27
N GLU A 87 13.99 -12.00 2.80
CA GLU A 87 14.32 -13.39 3.12
C GLU A 87 15.72 -13.74 2.59
N ASP A 88 16.02 -13.43 1.33
CA ASP A 88 17.34 -13.64 0.71
C ASP A 88 18.47 -12.92 1.45
N ARG A 89 18.15 -11.77 2.06
CA ARG A 89 19.10 -10.97 2.86
C ARG A 89 19.19 -11.43 4.32
N GLY A 90 18.40 -12.42 4.73
CA GLY A 90 18.31 -12.87 6.12
C GLY A 90 17.76 -11.79 7.07
N LEU A 91 17.02 -10.81 6.55
CA LEU A 91 16.44 -9.69 7.31
C LEU A 91 15.00 -9.95 7.76
N LEU A 92 14.41 -11.07 7.36
CA LEU A 92 13.06 -11.47 7.67
C LEU A 92 13.06 -12.96 8.04
N ASP A 93 12.58 -13.29 9.24
CA ASP A 93 12.36 -14.67 9.67
C ASP A 93 10.86 -14.91 9.80
N LEU A 94 10.30 -15.65 8.85
CA LEU A 94 8.86 -15.97 8.83
C LEU A 94 8.49 -17.14 9.74
N ARG A 95 9.47 -17.83 10.35
CA ARG A 95 9.19 -18.88 11.33
C ARG A 95 8.55 -18.31 12.60
N GLU A 96 8.80 -17.04 12.89
CA GLU A 96 8.25 -16.31 14.03
C GLU A 96 7.70 -14.96 13.57
N ALA A 97 6.39 -14.91 13.27
CA ALA A 97 5.70 -13.70 12.86
C ALA A 97 4.62 -13.31 13.88
N PHE A 98 4.65 -12.04 14.31
CA PHE A 98 3.61 -11.46 15.18
C PHE A 98 2.65 -10.62 14.33
N ILE A 99 1.36 -10.97 14.37
CA ILE A 99 0.30 -10.17 13.75
C ILE A 99 -0.27 -9.27 14.83
N ASP A 100 0.02 -7.97 14.74
CA ASP A 100 -0.67 -6.96 15.54
C ASP A 100 -1.82 -6.32 14.74
N GLY A 101 -2.93 -6.05 15.41
CA GLY A 101 -4.12 -5.54 14.76
C GLY A 101 -5.06 -4.88 15.75
N THR A 102 -5.55 -3.69 15.40
CA THR A 102 -6.54 -2.97 16.20
C THR A 102 -7.94 -3.30 15.71
N PHE A 103 -8.74 -3.95 16.56
CA PHE A 103 -10.16 -4.13 16.30
C PHE A 103 -10.89 -2.80 16.53
N SER A 104 -11.61 -2.30 15.53
CA SER A 104 -12.53 -1.19 15.69
C SER A 104 -13.96 -1.68 15.50
N ALA A 105 -14.87 -1.25 16.38
CA ALA A 105 -16.27 -1.63 16.29
C ALA A 105 -16.87 -1.09 14.98
N ALA A 106 -17.61 -1.94 14.27
CA ALA A 106 -18.32 -1.54 13.07
C ALA A 106 -19.37 -0.47 13.42
N LYS A 107 -19.11 0.80 13.04
CA LYS A 107 -19.97 1.94 13.38
C LYS A 107 -21.40 1.86 12.84
N LYS A 108 -21.68 0.97 11.87
CA LYS A 108 -23.00 0.76 11.26
C LYS A 108 -23.60 -0.64 11.51
N GLY A 109 -23.24 -1.30 12.61
CA GLY A 109 -23.92 -2.53 13.05
C GLY A 109 -23.68 -3.74 12.14
N ALA A 110 -22.42 -4.08 11.89
CA ALA A 110 -22.10 -5.40 11.34
C ALA A 110 -22.54 -6.50 12.33
N ARG A 111 -22.91 -7.68 11.81
CA ARG A 111 -23.18 -8.87 12.64
C ARG A 111 -22.01 -9.05 13.61
N MET A 112 -22.29 -9.16 14.92
CA MET A 112 -21.27 -9.21 15.94
C MET A 112 -20.20 -10.25 15.57
N SER A 113 -18.94 -9.82 15.47
CA SER A 113 -17.84 -10.77 15.43
C SER A 113 -17.86 -11.56 16.74
N ALA A 114 -17.60 -12.87 16.66
CA ALA A 114 -17.45 -13.68 17.85
C ALA A 114 -16.40 -13.02 18.76
N PRO A 115 -16.63 -12.93 20.09
CA PRO A 115 -15.66 -12.33 20.98
C PRO A 115 -14.32 -13.04 20.81
N PRO A 116 -13.19 -12.29 20.74
CA PRO A 116 -11.89 -12.89 20.58
C PRO A 116 -11.66 -13.89 21.71
N ARG A 117 -11.15 -15.09 21.38
CA ARG A 117 -10.74 -16.07 22.37
C ARG A 117 -9.62 -15.45 23.21
N ARG A 118 -9.96 -14.90 24.37
CA ARG A 118 -8.97 -14.53 25.38
C ARG A 118 -8.23 -15.79 25.79
N ALA A 119 -6.90 -15.78 25.72
CA ALA A 119 -6.08 -16.80 26.34
C ALA A 119 -6.45 -16.85 27.84
N ARG A 120 -6.84 -18.04 28.34
CA ARG A 120 -7.08 -18.22 29.77
C ARG A 120 -5.73 -18.17 30.46
N ALA A 121 -5.58 -17.27 31.43
CA ALA A 121 -4.45 -17.32 32.35
C ALA A 121 -4.46 -18.68 33.08
N PRO A 122 -3.29 -19.29 33.33
CA PRO A 122 -3.20 -20.53 34.10
C PRO A 122 -3.77 -20.31 35.50
N ARG A 123 -4.57 -21.26 35.99
CA ARG A 123 -5.07 -21.25 37.37
C ARG A 123 -3.92 -21.63 38.29
N SER A 124 -3.61 -20.76 39.26
CA SER A 124 -2.76 -21.08 40.42
C SER A 124 -3.43 -22.06 41.36
#